data_AF-T0ZBZ2-F1
#
_entry.id   AF-T0ZBZ2-F1
#
_cell.length_a   1.000
_cell.length_b   1.000
_cell.length_c   1.000
_cell.angle_alpha   90.00
_cell.angle_beta   90.00
_cell.angle_gamma   90.00
#
_symmetry.space_group_name_H-M   'P 1'
#
loop_
_entity.id
_entity.type
_entity.pdbx_description
1 polymer ?
#
loop_
_entity_poly.entity_id
_entity_poly.type
_entity_poly.pdbx_seq_one_letter_code
_entity_poly.pdbx_strand_id
1 'polypeptide(L)'
;LHREPIRLRYGENPHQRAAIFAPSPGAGTGFCARPFEVLKGEPPSYTNLLDLETALNAVAEFPLPAAAVVKHATPCGVAEGATLAEALERAIATDPVARFGCAIAVNRPLGPDDPRTLHGVFVDLLAAPAIDPEARAALDRRPKLKLLRTAPPAPDGLRWEARSAFGRVLVQEADRRELAPGELKPMTSARASPEQLCALDFAWRVVRHAKSNAIVLARGSQTVGIGSGQTTRVKAVEIACDVAGDRARGSVLASDAFFPFADGIEVAAGAGVVAILQPGGSLRDPEVIAAAERAGIAMYFTGWRVFRH
;
A
#
# COMPACT_ATOMS: atom_id res chain seq x y z
N LEU A 1 7.88 22.01 -17.40
CA LEU A 1 6.58 21.29 -17.27
C LEU A 1 5.68 21.74 -18.41
N HIS A 2 4.91 20.83 -19.00
CA HIS A 2 3.83 21.15 -19.93
C HIS A 2 2.50 20.74 -19.30
N ARG A 3 1.42 21.46 -19.62
CA ARG A 3 0.08 21.13 -19.13
C ARG A 3 -0.49 19.98 -19.96
N GLU A 4 -0.94 18.92 -19.30
CA GLU A 4 -1.63 17.83 -19.99
C GLU A 4 -3.04 18.24 -20.46
N PRO A 5 -3.53 17.68 -21.57
CA PRO A 5 -4.85 18.02 -22.12
C PRO A 5 -6.02 17.45 -21.31
N ILE A 6 -5.77 16.53 -20.38
CA ILE A 6 -6.82 15.96 -19.52
C ILE A 6 -7.37 17.06 -18.60
N ARG A 7 -8.68 17.28 -18.69
CA ARG A 7 -9.38 18.24 -17.83
C ARG A 7 -9.80 17.58 -16.52
N LEU A 8 -9.26 18.06 -15.41
CA LEU A 8 -9.76 17.74 -14.07
C LEU A 8 -11.02 18.57 -13.79
N ARG A 9 -12.06 17.93 -13.26
CA ARG A 9 -13.32 18.60 -12.92
C ARG A 9 -13.13 19.65 -11.83
N TYR A 10 -12.33 19.31 -10.82
CA TYR A 10 -11.93 20.15 -9.69
C TYR A 10 -10.66 19.54 -9.04
N GLY A 11 -10.10 20.22 -8.03
CA GLY A 11 -8.97 19.75 -7.22
C GLY A 11 -9.38 18.72 -6.17
N GLU A 12 -8.84 18.80 -4.96
CA GLU A 12 -9.29 17.93 -3.86
C GLU A 12 -10.75 18.19 -3.50
N ASN A 13 -11.19 19.44 -3.61
CA ASN A 13 -12.54 19.88 -3.27
C ASN A 13 -13.24 20.53 -4.49
N PRO A 14 -14.59 20.46 -4.60
CA PRO A 14 -15.34 20.95 -5.75
C PRO A 14 -15.12 22.42 -6.13
N HIS A 15 -14.81 23.28 -5.16
CA HIS A 15 -14.58 24.72 -5.39
C HIS A 15 -13.16 25.03 -5.90
N GLN A 16 -12.25 24.05 -5.90
CA GLN A 16 -10.87 24.22 -6.32
C GLN A 16 -10.71 23.85 -7.80
N ARG A 17 -10.03 24.68 -8.59
CA ARG A 17 -9.65 24.32 -9.97
C ARG A 17 -8.35 23.52 -9.96
N ALA A 18 -8.21 22.57 -10.86
CA ALA A 18 -6.99 21.77 -10.98
C ALA A 18 -6.60 21.49 -12.44
N ALA A 19 -5.32 21.14 -12.63
CA ALA A 19 -4.75 20.71 -13.89
C ALA A 19 -3.58 19.75 -13.63
N ILE A 20 -3.28 18.89 -14.59
CA ILE A 20 -2.12 18.01 -14.57
C ILE A 20 -0.98 18.68 -15.33
N PHE A 21 0.23 18.62 -14.78
CA PHE A 21 1.45 19.08 -15.43
C PHE A 21 2.44 17.93 -15.47
N ALA A 22 3.05 17.71 -16.64
CA ALA A 22 4.04 16.66 -16.86
C ALA A 22 5.40 17.27 -17.25
N PRO A 23 6.52 16.56 -17.06
CA PRO A 23 7.80 16.93 -17.63
C PRO A 23 7.71 17.11 -19.15
N SER A 24 8.50 18.00 -19.74
CA SER A 24 8.53 18.14 -21.20
C SER A 24 8.97 16.80 -21.84
N PRO A 25 8.34 16.34 -22.94
CA PRO A 25 8.73 15.10 -23.59
C PRO A 25 10.22 15.08 -23.93
N GLY A 26 10.87 13.93 -23.76
CA GLY A 26 12.29 13.74 -24.09
C GLY A 26 13.30 14.33 -23.09
N ALA A 27 12.85 15.01 -22.03
CA ALA A 27 13.76 15.67 -21.08
C ALA A 27 14.51 14.73 -20.10
N GLY A 28 14.39 13.41 -20.25
CA GLY A 28 15.17 12.43 -19.45
C GLY A 28 15.02 12.59 -17.93
N THR A 29 13.89 13.12 -17.46
CA THR A 29 13.80 13.75 -16.14
C THR A 29 13.73 12.81 -14.95
N GLY A 30 13.58 11.49 -15.15
CA GLY A 30 13.32 10.50 -14.09
C GLY A 30 11.93 10.60 -13.43
N PHE A 31 11.09 11.60 -13.78
CA PHE A 31 9.67 11.58 -13.45
C PHE A 31 8.90 10.66 -14.40
N CYS A 32 7.90 9.95 -13.88
CA CYS A 32 7.12 9.05 -14.73
C CYS A 32 6.25 9.81 -15.75
N ALA A 33 6.26 9.30 -16.99
CA ALA A 33 5.24 9.62 -17.97
C ALA A 33 3.86 9.14 -17.47
N ARG A 34 2.78 9.67 -18.07
CA ARG A 34 1.42 9.27 -17.72
C ARG A 34 1.28 7.74 -17.81
N PRO A 35 1.04 7.04 -16.69
CA PRO A 35 1.12 5.58 -16.68
C PRO A 35 -0.21 4.92 -17.06
N PHE A 36 -1.17 5.65 -17.62
CA PHE A 36 -2.51 5.13 -17.88
C PHE A 36 -3.26 5.76 -19.08
N GLU A 37 -4.29 5.03 -19.52
CA GLU A 37 -5.30 5.40 -20.49
C GLU A 37 -6.69 5.10 -19.94
N VAL A 38 -7.65 6.00 -20.18
CA VAL A 38 -9.05 5.81 -19.78
C VAL A 38 -9.77 4.94 -20.81
N LEU A 39 -10.22 3.75 -20.40
CA LEU A 39 -10.95 2.82 -21.25
C LEU A 39 -12.48 2.96 -21.13
N LYS A 40 -12.95 3.39 -19.95
CA LYS A 40 -14.37 3.62 -19.65
C LYS A 40 -14.53 4.55 -18.44
N GLY A 41 -15.66 5.27 -18.44
CA GLY A 41 -16.11 6.10 -17.33
C GLY A 41 -15.72 7.56 -17.50
N GLU A 42 -16.09 8.39 -16.52
CA GLU A 42 -15.62 9.77 -16.48
C GLU A 42 -14.10 9.81 -16.29
N PRO A 43 -13.40 10.86 -16.80
CA PRO A 43 -11.99 11.08 -16.50
C PRO A 43 -11.71 11.03 -14.99
N PRO A 44 -10.56 10.48 -14.55
CA PRO A 44 -10.18 10.46 -13.13
C PRO A 44 -10.22 11.87 -12.51
N SER A 45 -10.77 11.96 -11.30
CA SER A 45 -10.68 13.17 -10.48
C SER A 45 -9.26 13.39 -9.95
N TYR A 46 -9.00 14.56 -9.36
CA TYR A 46 -7.71 14.86 -8.72
C TYR A 46 -7.34 13.80 -7.67
N THR A 47 -8.27 13.45 -6.78
CA THR A 47 -8.03 12.44 -5.73
C THR A 47 -7.92 11.03 -6.30
N ASN A 48 -8.64 10.70 -7.38
CA ASN A 48 -8.47 9.41 -8.06
C ASN A 48 -7.04 9.23 -8.58
N LEU A 49 -6.38 10.29 -9.02
CA LEU A 49 -4.98 10.20 -9.47
C LEU A 49 -4.03 9.91 -8.31
N LEU A 50 -4.26 10.50 -7.14
CA LEU A 50 -3.49 10.21 -5.93
C LEU A 50 -3.71 8.75 -5.47
N ASP A 51 -4.96 8.29 -5.48
CA ASP A 51 -5.29 6.90 -5.13
C ASP A 51 -4.67 5.92 -6.12
N LEU A 52 -4.75 6.22 -7.42
CA LEU A 52 -4.15 5.41 -8.49
C LEU A 52 -2.63 5.33 -8.36
N GLU A 53 -1.94 6.44 -8.06
CA GLU A 53 -0.50 6.44 -7.87
C GLU A 53 -0.08 5.51 -6.73
N THR A 54 -0.71 5.65 -5.56
CA THR A 54 -0.45 4.76 -4.42
C THR A 54 -0.76 3.30 -4.77
N ALA A 55 -1.86 3.02 -5.46
CA ALA A 55 -2.25 1.65 -5.82
C ALA A 55 -1.26 1.02 -6.80
N LEU A 56 -0.81 1.75 -7.82
CA LEU A 56 0.17 1.28 -8.80
C LEU A 56 1.55 1.05 -8.17
N ASN A 57 1.99 1.96 -7.31
CA ASN A 57 3.28 1.79 -6.61
C ASN A 57 3.23 0.59 -5.66
N ALA A 58 2.11 0.35 -4.97
CA ALA A 58 1.95 -0.79 -4.08
C ALA A 58 2.00 -2.14 -4.82
N VAL A 59 1.28 -2.30 -5.94
CA VAL A 59 1.31 -3.56 -6.69
C VAL A 59 2.62 -3.79 -7.46
N ALA A 60 3.41 -2.74 -7.66
CA ALA A 60 4.73 -2.83 -8.30
C ALA A 60 5.80 -3.48 -7.40
N GLU A 61 5.58 -3.57 -6.09
CA GLU A 61 6.48 -4.25 -5.13
C GLU A 61 6.54 -5.76 -5.33
N PHE A 62 5.55 -6.32 -6.04
CA PHE A 62 5.25 -7.74 -6.02
C PHE A 62 5.47 -8.39 -7.39
N PRO A 63 6.29 -9.46 -7.47
CA PRO A 63 6.50 -10.19 -8.70
C PRO A 63 5.36 -11.18 -8.98
N LEU A 64 4.55 -11.58 -8.00
CA LEU A 64 3.40 -12.48 -8.19
C LEU A 64 2.13 -11.69 -8.52
N PRO A 65 1.02 -12.33 -8.99
CA PRO A 65 -0.26 -11.65 -9.14
C PRO A 65 -0.67 -10.93 -7.85
N ALA A 66 -0.86 -9.63 -7.93
CA ALA A 66 -1.10 -8.76 -6.80
C ALA A 66 -2.21 -7.75 -7.06
N ALA A 67 -2.94 -7.40 -6.00
CA ALA A 67 -3.97 -6.37 -5.99
C ALA A 67 -3.77 -5.42 -4.81
N ALA A 68 -3.98 -4.13 -5.04
CA ALA A 68 -4.00 -3.11 -4.00
C ALA A 68 -5.32 -2.34 -4.04
N VAL A 69 -5.95 -2.20 -2.88
CA VAL A 69 -7.16 -1.44 -2.62
C VAL A 69 -6.77 -0.18 -1.85
N VAL A 70 -7.00 0.98 -2.44
CA VAL A 70 -6.54 2.27 -1.94
C VAL A 70 -7.70 3.23 -1.77
N LYS A 71 -7.65 4.02 -0.71
CA LYS A 71 -8.58 5.11 -0.45
C LYS A 71 -7.85 6.26 0.25
N HIS A 72 -8.07 7.47 -0.23
CA HIS A 72 -7.42 8.68 0.31
C HIS A 72 -5.88 8.56 0.34
N ALA A 73 -5.31 8.14 -0.78
CA ALA A 73 -3.89 7.92 -1.03
C ALA A 73 -3.21 6.96 -0.03
N THR A 74 -3.99 6.09 0.61
CA THR A 74 -3.53 5.11 1.60
C THR A 74 -4.07 3.71 1.28
N PRO A 75 -3.25 2.65 1.33
CA PRO A 75 -3.74 1.28 1.19
C PRO A 75 -4.68 0.92 2.34
N CYS A 76 -5.82 0.32 2.00
CA CYS A 76 -6.73 -0.33 2.96
C CYS A 76 -6.79 -1.86 2.77
N GLY A 77 -6.13 -2.38 1.73
CA GLY A 77 -5.88 -3.81 1.56
C GLY A 77 -4.91 -4.09 0.43
N VAL A 78 -3.97 -5.00 0.64
CA VAL A 78 -3.01 -5.45 -0.37
C VAL A 78 -2.82 -6.96 -0.23
N ALA A 79 -2.74 -7.67 -1.35
CA ALA A 79 -2.46 -9.11 -1.33
C ALA A 79 -1.78 -9.59 -2.61
N GLU A 80 -1.03 -10.68 -2.48
CA GLU A 80 -0.64 -11.57 -3.57
C GLU A 80 -1.49 -12.85 -3.56
N GLY A 81 -1.60 -13.48 -4.72
CA GLY A 81 -2.27 -14.76 -4.91
C GLY A 81 -1.61 -15.59 -6.00
N ALA A 82 -1.93 -16.89 -6.05
CA ALA A 82 -1.55 -17.74 -7.18
C ALA A 82 -2.28 -17.31 -8.45
N THR A 83 -3.48 -16.73 -8.31
CA THR A 83 -4.26 -16.12 -9.38
C THR A 83 -4.59 -14.66 -9.06
N LEU A 84 -4.95 -13.89 -10.09
CA LEU A 84 -5.34 -12.50 -9.86
C LEU A 84 -6.68 -12.39 -9.11
N ALA A 85 -7.63 -13.29 -9.38
CA ALA A 85 -8.87 -13.39 -8.62
C ALA A 85 -8.63 -13.59 -7.12
N GLU A 86 -7.74 -14.51 -6.75
CA GLU A 86 -7.36 -14.76 -5.35
C GLU A 86 -6.73 -13.52 -4.70
N ALA A 87 -5.84 -12.82 -5.42
CA ALA A 87 -5.23 -11.58 -4.93
C ALA A 87 -6.30 -10.49 -4.70
N LEU A 88 -7.23 -10.32 -5.65
CA LEU A 88 -8.34 -9.38 -5.54
C LEU A 88 -9.22 -9.68 -4.34
N GLU A 89 -9.69 -10.92 -4.19
CA GLU A 89 -10.55 -11.34 -3.07
C GLU A 89 -9.87 -11.09 -1.73
N ARG A 90 -8.59 -11.45 -1.60
CA ARG A 90 -7.81 -11.25 -0.38
C ARG A 90 -7.59 -9.79 -0.05
N ALA A 91 -7.20 -8.97 -1.02
CA ALA A 91 -6.98 -7.55 -0.81
C ALA A 91 -8.29 -6.85 -0.37
N ILE A 92 -9.39 -7.15 -1.07
CA ILE A 92 -10.75 -6.67 -0.78
C ILE A 92 -11.23 -7.12 0.61
N ALA A 93 -10.85 -8.31 1.06
CA ALA A 93 -11.23 -8.84 2.37
C ALA A 93 -10.45 -8.22 3.55
N THR A 94 -9.41 -7.42 3.30
CA THR A 94 -8.63 -6.78 4.38
C THR A 94 -9.51 -5.91 5.27
N ASP A 95 -10.21 -4.95 4.67
CA ASP A 95 -11.10 -4.02 5.35
C ASP A 95 -12.43 -3.89 4.58
N PRO A 96 -13.46 -4.65 4.96
CA PRO A 96 -14.79 -4.61 4.33
C PRO A 96 -15.49 -3.24 4.41
N VAL A 97 -15.12 -2.40 5.38
CA VAL A 97 -15.74 -1.10 5.63
C VAL A 97 -15.06 -0.03 4.78
N ALA A 98 -13.72 0.04 4.81
CA ALA A 98 -12.97 1.07 4.10
C ALA A 98 -13.03 0.92 2.58
N ARG A 99 -13.14 -0.31 2.06
CA ARG A 99 -13.11 -0.60 0.60
C ARG A 99 -14.24 0.03 -0.21
N PHE A 100 -15.29 0.59 0.41
CA PHE A 100 -16.37 1.23 -0.32
C PHE A 100 -15.88 2.51 -1.01
N GLY A 101 -15.99 2.56 -2.34
CA GLY A 101 -15.59 3.71 -3.16
C GLY A 101 -14.08 3.84 -3.33
N CYS A 102 -13.36 2.73 -3.25
CA CYS A 102 -11.90 2.68 -3.40
C CYS A 102 -11.45 2.76 -4.87
N ALA A 103 -10.15 3.03 -5.04
CA ALA A 103 -9.42 2.67 -6.24
C ALA A 103 -8.76 1.29 -6.06
N ILE A 104 -8.76 0.48 -7.12
CA ILE A 104 -8.08 -0.81 -7.16
C ILE A 104 -7.08 -0.80 -8.31
N ALA A 105 -5.86 -1.23 -8.04
CA ALA A 105 -4.87 -1.54 -9.07
C ALA A 105 -4.45 -3.01 -8.99
N VAL A 106 -4.10 -3.58 -10.14
CA VAL A 106 -3.54 -4.94 -10.27
C VAL A 106 -2.27 -4.91 -11.11
N ASN A 107 -1.33 -5.85 -10.88
CA ASN A 107 -0.06 -5.93 -11.63
C ASN A 107 -0.07 -6.96 -12.77
N ARG A 108 -1.22 -7.57 -13.06
CA ARG A 108 -1.41 -8.54 -14.15
C ARG A 108 -2.65 -8.22 -14.98
N PRO A 109 -2.73 -8.67 -16.24
CA PRO A 109 -3.94 -8.57 -17.04
C PRO A 109 -5.16 -9.14 -16.33
N LEU A 110 -6.30 -8.46 -16.42
CA LEU A 110 -7.59 -8.98 -15.95
C LEU A 110 -8.13 -10.02 -16.92
N GLY A 111 -8.36 -11.23 -16.43
CA GLY A 111 -8.99 -12.33 -17.14
C GLY A 111 -10.51 -12.40 -16.92
N PRO A 112 -11.22 -13.30 -17.64
CA PRO A 112 -12.68 -13.40 -17.64
C PRO A 112 -13.32 -13.54 -16.25
N ASP A 113 -12.61 -14.21 -15.33
CA ASP A 113 -13.12 -14.61 -14.03
C ASP A 113 -12.93 -13.55 -12.93
N ASP A 114 -11.96 -12.65 -13.11
CA ASP A 114 -11.57 -11.66 -12.11
C ASP A 114 -12.68 -10.65 -11.75
N PRO A 115 -13.55 -10.17 -12.67
CA PRO A 115 -14.61 -9.22 -12.33
C PRO A 115 -15.65 -9.74 -11.33
N ARG A 116 -15.74 -11.06 -11.14
CA ARG A 116 -16.66 -11.69 -10.18
C ARG A 116 -16.27 -11.38 -8.74
N THR A 117 -14.98 -11.24 -8.46
CA THR A 117 -14.44 -10.88 -7.14
C THR A 117 -14.93 -9.52 -6.66
N LEU A 118 -15.30 -8.64 -7.59
CA LEU A 118 -15.79 -7.29 -7.30
C LEU A 118 -17.30 -7.27 -6.99
N HIS A 119 -18.00 -8.41 -6.98
CA HIS A 119 -19.45 -8.47 -6.73
C HIS A 119 -19.79 -7.90 -5.34
N GLY A 120 -20.81 -7.03 -5.27
CA GLY A 120 -21.19 -6.36 -4.03
C GLY A 120 -20.20 -5.28 -3.54
N VAL A 121 -19.10 -5.03 -4.26
CA VAL A 121 -18.12 -3.99 -3.93
C VAL A 121 -18.32 -2.79 -4.87
N PHE A 122 -18.56 -1.63 -4.28
CA PHE A 122 -18.53 -0.37 -5.01
C PHE A 122 -17.08 0.08 -5.21
N VAL A 123 -16.61 -0.01 -6.46
CA VAL A 123 -15.26 0.39 -6.89
C VAL A 123 -15.39 1.63 -7.77
N ASP A 124 -14.70 2.72 -7.41
CA ASP A 124 -14.75 3.96 -8.19
C ASP A 124 -13.80 3.89 -9.39
N LEU A 125 -12.61 3.31 -9.20
CA LEU A 125 -11.58 3.20 -10.22
C LEU A 125 -10.93 1.80 -10.17
N LEU A 126 -10.79 1.15 -11.32
CA LEU A 126 -10.03 -0.09 -11.49
C LEU A 126 -8.96 0.11 -12.57
N ALA A 127 -7.72 -0.24 -12.25
CA ALA A 127 -6.57 -0.09 -13.13
C ALA A 127 -5.84 -1.43 -13.34
N ALA A 128 -5.58 -1.79 -14.60
CA ALA A 128 -4.90 -3.03 -14.96
C ALA A 128 -4.00 -2.84 -16.21
N PRO A 129 -2.90 -3.60 -16.37
CA PRO A 129 -2.03 -3.51 -17.55
C PRO A 129 -2.73 -3.89 -18.86
N ALA A 130 -3.65 -4.85 -18.80
CA ALA A 130 -4.50 -5.27 -19.91
C ALA A 130 -5.81 -5.86 -19.38
N ILE A 131 -6.81 -5.93 -20.25
CA ILE A 131 -8.16 -6.39 -19.88
C ILE A 131 -8.65 -7.30 -21.00
N ASP A 132 -8.94 -8.54 -20.64
CA ASP A 132 -9.56 -9.51 -21.53
C ASP A 132 -10.94 -9.02 -22.02
N PRO A 133 -11.36 -9.31 -23.26
CA PRO A 133 -12.66 -8.89 -23.77
C PRO A 133 -13.87 -9.35 -22.94
N GLU A 134 -13.85 -10.55 -22.38
CA GLU A 134 -14.93 -11.06 -21.53
C GLU A 134 -14.95 -10.32 -20.19
N ALA A 135 -13.76 -10.10 -19.62
CA ALA A 135 -13.61 -9.29 -18.41
C ALA A 135 -14.13 -7.86 -18.64
N ARG A 136 -13.80 -7.29 -19.80
CA ARG A 136 -14.27 -5.97 -20.23
C ARG A 136 -15.79 -5.91 -20.31
N ALA A 137 -16.43 -6.89 -20.95
CA ALA A 137 -17.88 -6.95 -21.06
C ALA A 137 -18.58 -7.02 -19.69
N ALA A 138 -18.01 -7.73 -18.71
CA ALA A 138 -18.53 -7.77 -17.35
C ALA A 138 -18.35 -6.43 -16.62
N LEU A 139 -17.20 -5.77 -16.76
CA LEU A 139 -16.89 -4.48 -16.12
C LEU A 139 -17.65 -3.30 -16.75
N ASP A 140 -18.04 -3.39 -18.02
CA ASP A 140 -18.84 -2.40 -18.71
C ASP A 140 -20.26 -2.28 -18.12
N ARG A 141 -20.78 -3.37 -17.55
CA ARG A 141 -22.09 -3.40 -16.85
C ARG A 141 -22.10 -2.62 -15.54
N ARG A 142 -20.95 -2.15 -15.04
CA ARG A 142 -20.82 -1.36 -13.80
C ARG A 142 -20.84 0.14 -14.13
N PRO A 143 -21.99 0.85 -14.05
CA PRO A 143 -22.15 2.18 -14.66
C PRO A 143 -21.20 3.25 -14.09
N LYS A 144 -20.86 3.16 -12.80
CA LYS A 144 -20.02 4.14 -12.10
C LYS A 144 -18.52 3.84 -12.14
N LEU A 145 -18.12 2.67 -12.63
CA LEU A 145 -16.71 2.24 -12.62
C LEU A 145 -15.91 2.98 -13.69
N LYS A 146 -14.84 3.66 -13.27
CA LYS A 146 -13.76 4.14 -14.15
C LYS A 146 -12.78 3.00 -14.38
N LEU A 147 -12.51 2.69 -15.64
CA LEU A 147 -11.62 1.59 -16.03
C LEU A 147 -10.41 2.16 -16.73
N LEU A 148 -9.22 1.89 -16.20
CA LEU A 148 -7.96 2.37 -16.73
C LEU A 148 -7.08 1.22 -17.20
N ARG A 149 -6.49 1.37 -18.39
CA ARG A 149 -5.34 0.57 -18.80
C ARG A 149 -4.07 1.24 -18.30
N THR A 150 -3.17 0.50 -17.70
CA THR A 150 -1.89 1.04 -17.23
C THR A 150 -0.72 0.52 -18.05
N ALA A 151 0.41 1.23 -17.99
CA ALA A 151 1.68 0.58 -18.33
C ALA A 151 1.92 -0.59 -17.35
N PRO A 152 2.60 -1.67 -17.79
CA PRO A 152 3.11 -2.66 -16.85
C PRO A 152 3.94 -1.96 -15.77
N PRO A 153 3.87 -2.39 -14.50
CA PRO A 153 4.75 -1.86 -13.48
C PRO A 153 6.20 -2.13 -13.90
N ALA A 154 6.96 -1.06 -14.17
CA ALA A 154 8.37 -1.15 -14.56
C ALA A 154 9.25 -0.99 -13.30
N PRO A 155 10.09 -1.99 -12.96
CA PRO A 155 10.97 -1.91 -11.79
C PRO A 155 12.09 -0.87 -11.94
N ASP A 156 12.48 -0.50 -13.16
CA ASP A 156 13.83 0.05 -13.36
C ASP A 156 13.91 1.57 -13.54
N GLY A 157 14.90 2.17 -12.87
CA GLY A 157 15.36 3.54 -13.09
C GLY A 157 15.30 4.46 -11.87
N LEU A 158 16.18 5.48 -11.87
CA LEU A 158 16.13 6.61 -10.95
C LEU A 158 14.79 7.32 -11.13
N ARG A 159 13.97 7.30 -10.08
CA ARG A 159 12.63 7.90 -10.08
C ARG A 159 12.59 9.05 -9.10
N TRP A 160 12.19 10.22 -9.57
CA TRP A 160 12.03 11.40 -8.72
C TRP A 160 10.57 11.55 -8.28
N GLU A 161 10.37 11.86 -7.00
CA GLU A 161 9.10 12.32 -6.43
C GLU A 161 9.19 13.83 -6.17
N ALA A 162 8.10 14.55 -6.40
CA ALA A 162 8.00 15.98 -6.15
C ALA A 162 6.78 16.32 -5.29
N ARG A 163 6.95 17.29 -4.38
CA ARG A 163 5.88 17.80 -3.51
C ARG A 163 5.95 19.31 -3.41
N SER A 164 4.81 19.96 -3.21
CA SER A 164 4.79 21.41 -2.97
C SER A 164 4.93 21.74 -1.48
N ALA A 165 5.75 22.73 -1.14
CA ALA A 165 5.83 23.32 0.20
C ALA A 165 6.14 24.81 0.09
N PHE A 166 5.40 25.68 0.79
CA PHE A 166 5.61 27.14 0.81
C PHE A 166 5.69 27.78 -0.60
N GLY A 167 4.88 27.30 -1.56
CA GLY A 167 4.94 27.77 -2.95
C GLY A 167 6.25 27.43 -3.68
N ARG A 168 7.00 26.43 -3.19
CA ARG A 168 8.20 25.84 -3.80
C ARG A 168 7.94 24.35 -4.06
N VAL A 169 8.88 23.72 -4.74
CA VAL A 169 8.87 22.28 -5.04
C VAL A 169 10.03 21.62 -4.30
N LEU A 170 9.72 20.62 -3.48
CA LEU A 170 10.66 19.68 -2.90
C LEU A 170 10.78 18.49 -3.85
N VAL A 171 11.99 18.04 -4.14
CA VAL A 171 12.27 16.89 -5.02
C VAL A 171 13.17 15.92 -4.28
N GLN A 172 12.83 14.64 -4.32
CA GLN A 172 13.60 13.56 -3.69
C GLN A 172 13.54 12.30 -4.55
N GLU A 173 14.45 11.36 -4.33
CA GLU A 173 14.34 10.03 -4.93
C GLU A 173 13.10 9.30 -4.35
N ALA A 174 12.45 8.50 -5.20
CA ALA A 174 11.40 7.60 -4.76
C ALA A 174 12.00 6.51 -3.86
N ASP A 175 11.36 6.25 -2.72
CA ASP A 175 11.78 5.15 -1.85
C ASP A 175 11.45 3.81 -2.52
N ARG A 176 12.52 3.11 -2.94
CA ARG A 176 12.48 1.80 -3.61
C ARG A 176 13.48 0.82 -3.00
N ARG A 177 14.00 1.11 -1.80
CA ARG A 177 15.04 0.28 -1.20
C ARG A 177 14.47 -1.09 -0.85
N GLU A 178 15.04 -2.15 -1.40
CA GLU A 178 14.67 -3.51 -1.03
C GLU A 178 15.34 -3.93 0.29
N LEU A 179 14.65 -4.77 1.05
CA LEU A 179 15.20 -5.37 2.26
C LEU A 179 15.98 -6.63 1.88
N ALA A 180 17.31 -6.58 2.00
CA ALA A 180 18.11 -7.74 1.62
C ALA A 180 18.04 -8.85 2.69
N PRO A 181 18.12 -10.15 2.31
CA PRO A 181 17.96 -11.27 3.25
C PRO A 181 18.87 -11.25 4.50
N GLY A 182 20.03 -10.58 4.44
CA GLY A 182 20.98 -10.46 5.55
C GLY A 182 20.84 -9.20 6.40
N GLU A 183 19.93 -8.28 6.07
CA GLU A 183 19.79 -7.01 6.80
C GLU A 183 18.95 -7.12 8.07
N LEU A 184 18.15 -8.18 8.21
CA LEU A 184 17.28 -8.40 9.37
C LEU A 184 18.09 -8.80 10.60
N LYS A 185 18.11 -7.92 11.61
CA LYS A 185 18.78 -8.18 12.90
C LYS A 185 17.77 -8.72 13.91
N PRO A 186 17.89 -9.98 14.37
CA PRO A 186 17.02 -10.50 15.42
C PRO A 186 17.34 -9.81 16.76
N MET A 187 16.30 -9.31 17.43
CA MET A 187 16.44 -8.53 18.67
C MET A 187 15.93 -9.26 19.93
N THR A 188 15.05 -10.25 19.77
CA THR A 188 14.53 -11.08 20.88
C THR A 188 15.09 -12.49 20.81
N SER A 189 14.80 -13.38 21.77
CA SER A 189 15.17 -14.81 21.71
C SER A 189 14.25 -15.63 20.79
N ALA A 190 12.96 -15.25 20.72
CA ALA A 190 12.01 -15.84 19.78
C ALA A 190 12.46 -15.66 18.33
N ARG A 191 12.15 -16.65 17.47
CA ARG A 191 12.52 -16.64 16.05
C ARG A 191 11.27 -16.85 15.21
N ALA A 192 11.13 -16.02 14.18
CA ALA A 192 10.09 -16.21 13.17
C ALA A 192 10.40 -17.44 12.31
N SER A 193 9.37 -18.18 11.91
CA SER A 193 9.48 -19.23 10.89
C SER A 193 9.82 -18.62 9.52
N PRO A 194 10.30 -19.41 8.55
CA PRO A 194 10.52 -18.93 7.18
C PRO A 194 9.28 -18.25 6.58
N GLU A 195 8.09 -18.80 6.81
CA GLU A 195 6.82 -18.23 6.32
C GLU A 195 6.49 -16.89 6.98
N GLN A 196 6.80 -16.76 8.28
CA GLN A 196 6.63 -15.49 9.00
C GLN A 196 7.64 -14.44 8.53
N LEU A 197 8.88 -14.82 8.20
CA LEU A 197 9.86 -13.91 7.61
C LEU A 197 9.40 -13.40 6.23
N CYS A 198 8.86 -14.28 5.38
CA CYS A 198 8.25 -13.86 4.11
C CYS A 198 7.06 -12.91 4.33
N ALA A 199 6.22 -13.18 5.32
CA ALA A 199 5.10 -12.29 5.67
C ALA A 199 5.57 -10.93 6.22
N LEU A 200 6.70 -10.88 6.95
CA LEU A 200 7.30 -9.64 7.42
C LEU A 200 7.86 -8.81 6.27
N ASP A 201 8.53 -9.44 5.29
CA ASP A 201 8.98 -8.76 4.08
C ASP A 201 7.80 -8.21 3.28
N PHE A 202 6.75 -9.01 3.08
CA PHE A 202 5.51 -8.55 2.46
C PHE A 202 4.93 -7.33 3.20
N ALA A 203 4.76 -7.42 4.53
CA ALA A 203 4.23 -6.33 5.35
C ALA A 203 5.11 -5.06 5.28
N TRP A 204 6.44 -5.22 5.22
CA TRP A 204 7.40 -4.14 5.08
C TRP A 204 7.26 -3.40 3.74
N ARG A 205 7.12 -4.15 2.64
CA ARG A 205 6.86 -3.56 1.32
C ARG A 205 5.55 -2.78 1.31
N VAL A 206 4.49 -3.32 1.92
CA VAL A 206 3.19 -2.62 2.00
C VAL A 206 3.26 -1.37 2.87
N VAL A 207 3.90 -1.42 4.05
CA VAL A 207 3.89 -0.29 5.00
C VAL A 207 4.56 0.96 4.44
N ARG A 208 5.52 0.83 3.51
CA ARG A 208 6.14 1.94 2.76
C ARG A 208 5.13 2.82 2.00
N HIS A 209 4.01 2.23 1.58
CA HIS A 209 2.97 2.92 0.81
C HIS A 209 1.86 3.51 1.68
N ALA A 210 1.86 3.21 2.98
CA ALA A 210 0.94 3.76 3.95
C ALA A 210 1.44 5.10 4.51
N LYS A 211 0.52 6.01 4.82
CA LYS A 211 0.85 7.30 5.43
C LYS A 211 1.30 7.13 6.87
N SER A 212 2.34 7.84 7.27
CA SER A 212 2.95 7.73 8.60
C SER A 212 2.12 8.44 9.69
N ASN A 213 2.12 7.96 10.94
CA ASN A 213 2.70 6.68 11.38
C ASN A 213 1.86 5.50 10.88
N ALA A 214 2.54 4.46 10.38
CA ALA A 214 1.90 3.31 9.75
C ALA A 214 2.28 1.98 10.41
N ILE A 215 1.27 1.10 10.50
CA ILE A 215 1.33 -0.26 10.98
C ILE A 215 0.58 -1.15 9.99
N VAL A 216 1.22 -2.21 9.53
CA VAL A 216 0.60 -3.24 8.68
C VAL A 216 0.68 -4.58 9.41
N LEU A 217 -0.46 -5.22 9.61
CA LEU A 217 -0.55 -6.62 10.01
C LEU A 217 -0.76 -7.48 8.77
N ALA A 218 -0.01 -8.57 8.66
CA ALA A 218 -0.10 -9.50 7.54
C ALA A 218 -0.11 -10.97 7.97
N ARG A 219 -0.72 -11.82 7.15
CA ARG A 219 -0.65 -13.28 7.24
C ARG A 219 -0.31 -13.83 5.86
N GLY A 220 0.87 -14.45 5.72
CA GLY A 220 1.42 -14.75 4.40
C GLY A 220 1.55 -13.45 3.58
N SER A 221 1.16 -13.51 2.30
CA SER A 221 1.12 -12.34 1.41
C SER A 221 -0.25 -11.64 1.36
N GLN A 222 -0.93 -11.51 2.49
CA GLN A 222 -2.19 -10.77 2.61
C GLN A 222 -2.16 -9.86 3.83
N THR A 223 -2.51 -8.58 3.64
CA THR A 223 -2.77 -7.69 4.76
C THR A 223 -4.06 -8.11 5.48
N VAL A 224 -4.02 -8.18 6.80
CA VAL A 224 -5.21 -8.45 7.61
C VAL A 224 -5.69 -7.19 8.34
N GLY A 225 -4.83 -6.21 8.57
CA GLY A 225 -5.20 -4.91 9.12
C GLY A 225 -4.14 -3.85 8.83
N ILE A 226 -4.58 -2.61 8.60
CA ILE A 226 -3.71 -1.48 8.31
C ILE A 226 -4.15 -0.29 9.15
N GLY A 227 -3.26 0.22 9.97
CA GLY A 227 -3.44 1.46 10.72
C GLY A 227 -2.46 2.50 10.20
N SER A 228 -2.96 3.60 9.64
CA SER A 228 -2.14 4.56 8.90
C SER A 228 -2.61 6.00 9.13
N GLY A 229 -1.71 6.95 8.92
CA GLY A 229 -1.95 8.39 9.00
C GLY A 229 -2.11 8.90 10.43
N GLN A 230 -1.61 8.16 11.42
CA GLN A 230 -1.81 8.50 12.83
C GLN A 230 -0.68 9.36 13.38
N THR A 231 -1.02 10.34 14.21
CA THR A 231 -0.06 11.20 14.90
C THR A 231 0.72 10.45 15.99
N THR A 232 0.18 9.34 16.50
CA THR A 232 0.85 8.46 17.47
C THR A 232 0.93 7.02 16.94
N ARG A 233 2.04 6.34 17.22
CA ARG A 233 2.27 4.98 16.71
C ARG A 233 1.40 3.93 17.40
N VAL A 234 1.18 4.05 18.71
CA VAL A 234 0.26 3.16 19.44
C VAL A 234 -1.15 3.19 18.84
N LYS A 235 -1.64 4.37 18.42
CA LYS A 235 -2.95 4.47 17.76
C LYS A 235 -2.99 3.78 16.41
N ALA A 236 -1.90 3.82 15.65
CA ALA A 236 -1.78 3.05 14.42
C ALA A 236 -1.83 1.54 14.69
N VAL A 237 -1.22 1.04 15.79
CA VAL A 237 -1.32 -0.37 16.18
C VAL A 237 -2.74 -0.74 16.55
N GLU A 238 -3.38 0.04 17.41
CA GLU A 238 -4.78 -0.19 17.82
C GLU A 238 -5.70 -0.31 16.60
N ILE A 239 -5.65 0.66 15.68
CA ILE A 239 -6.48 0.63 14.46
C ILE A 239 -6.18 -0.60 13.61
N ALA A 240 -4.90 -0.95 13.42
CA ALA A 240 -4.53 -2.10 12.62
C ALA A 240 -5.04 -3.42 13.24
N CYS A 241 -4.97 -3.54 14.57
CA CYS A 241 -5.53 -4.66 15.32
C CYS A 241 -7.06 -4.71 15.25
N ASP A 242 -7.74 -3.56 15.38
CA ASP A 242 -9.20 -3.45 15.29
C ASP A 242 -9.72 -3.87 13.91
N VAL A 243 -9.06 -3.40 12.83
CA VAL A 243 -9.39 -3.80 11.45
C VAL A 243 -9.17 -5.30 11.24
N ALA A 244 -8.08 -5.85 11.80
CA ALA A 244 -7.79 -7.27 11.68
C ALA A 244 -8.78 -8.15 12.45
N GLY A 245 -9.26 -7.70 13.62
CA GLY A 245 -10.07 -8.51 14.53
C GLY A 245 -9.36 -9.84 14.85
N ASP A 246 -10.10 -10.95 14.80
CA ASP A 246 -9.55 -12.29 15.08
C ASP A 246 -8.38 -12.69 14.17
N ARG A 247 -8.27 -12.07 12.97
CA ARG A 247 -7.20 -12.38 12.01
C ARG A 247 -5.83 -11.88 12.49
N ALA A 248 -5.77 -10.98 13.47
CA ALA A 248 -4.53 -10.50 14.09
C ALA A 248 -3.78 -11.63 14.83
N ARG A 249 -4.50 -12.60 15.40
CA ARG A 249 -3.88 -13.69 16.17
C ARG A 249 -3.04 -14.58 15.26
N GLY A 250 -1.72 -14.59 15.45
CA GLY A 250 -0.77 -15.30 14.60
C GLY A 250 -0.35 -14.52 13.36
N SER A 251 -0.76 -13.26 13.22
CA SER A 251 -0.25 -12.39 12.17
C SER A 251 1.13 -11.84 12.55
N VAL A 252 1.83 -11.31 11.55
CA VAL A 252 3.04 -10.52 11.74
C VAL A 252 2.72 -9.04 11.63
N LEU A 253 3.61 -8.17 12.10
CA LEU A 253 3.46 -6.72 12.08
C LEU A 253 4.71 -6.05 11.51
N ALA A 254 4.54 -5.12 10.57
CA ALA A 254 5.58 -4.19 10.14
C ALA A 254 5.23 -2.76 10.55
N SER A 255 6.22 -2.02 11.03
CA SER A 255 6.09 -0.59 11.36
C SER A 255 7.03 0.25 10.52
N ASP A 256 6.54 1.34 9.91
CA ASP A 256 7.34 2.20 9.03
C ASP A 256 8.55 2.88 9.70
N ALA A 257 8.52 2.97 11.02
CA ALA A 257 9.52 3.61 11.88
C ALA A 257 9.55 2.97 13.27
N PHE A 258 10.51 3.37 14.10
CA PHE A 258 10.75 2.72 15.39
C PHE A 258 9.60 2.94 16.38
N PHE A 259 9.39 1.98 17.28
CA PHE A 259 8.48 2.18 18.41
C PHE A 259 9.11 3.10 19.47
N PRO A 260 8.47 4.24 19.80
CA PRO A 260 9.02 5.16 20.78
C PRO A 260 8.88 4.64 22.22
N PHE A 261 7.89 3.79 22.49
CA PHE A 261 7.56 3.22 23.80
C PHE A 261 7.10 1.76 23.64
N ALA A 262 7.05 1.01 24.74
CA ALA A 262 6.60 -0.39 24.74
C ALA A 262 5.09 -0.56 24.48
N ASP A 263 4.28 0.48 24.65
CA ASP A 263 2.82 0.47 24.51
C ASP A 263 2.31 -0.18 23.21
N GLY A 264 2.91 0.17 22.07
CA GLY A 264 2.56 -0.43 20.77
C GLY A 264 2.87 -1.93 20.70
N ILE A 265 3.91 -2.39 21.40
CA ILE A 265 4.25 -3.82 21.47
C ILE A 265 3.24 -4.55 22.34
N GLU A 266 2.83 -3.95 23.46
CA GLU A 266 1.84 -4.52 24.39
C GLU A 266 0.47 -4.68 23.72
N VAL A 267 0.03 -3.67 22.95
CA VAL A 267 -1.20 -3.76 22.14
C VAL A 267 -1.09 -4.89 21.11
N ALA A 268 0.01 -4.96 20.36
CA ALA A 268 0.23 -6.02 19.37
C ALA A 268 0.24 -7.42 20.02
N ALA A 269 0.88 -7.57 21.19
CA ALA A 269 0.90 -8.80 21.97
C ALA A 269 -0.51 -9.21 22.42
N GLY A 270 -1.32 -8.26 22.90
CA GLY A 270 -2.71 -8.50 23.29
C GLY A 270 -3.58 -9.01 22.13
N ALA A 271 -3.31 -8.55 20.91
CA ALA A 271 -3.95 -9.02 19.68
C ALA A 271 -3.41 -10.38 19.17
N GLY A 272 -2.33 -10.89 19.76
CA GLY A 272 -1.72 -12.16 19.41
C GLY A 272 -0.78 -12.09 18.21
N VAL A 273 -0.18 -10.94 17.91
CA VAL A 273 0.89 -10.81 16.90
C VAL A 273 2.09 -11.65 17.33
N VAL A 274 2.69 -12.39 16.40
CA VAL A 274 3.78 -13.35 16.71
C VAL A 274 5.17 -12.88 16.28
N ALA A 275 5.24 -11.94 15.33
CA ALA A 275 6.51 -11.35 14.89
C ALA A 275 6.35 -9.88 14.51
N ILE A 276 7.38 -9.07 14.79
CA ILE A 276 7.42 -7.63 14.55
C ILE A 276 8.68 -7.27 13.78
N LEU A 277 8.54 -6.49 12.71
CA LEU A 277 9.62 -5.85 11.98
C LEU A 277 9.51 -4.32 12.12
N GLN A 278 10.58 -3.69 12.56
CA GLN A 278 10.69 -2.24 12.67
C GLN A 278 12.12 -1.77 12.38
N PRO A 279 12.38 -0.46 12.28
CA PRO A 279 13.75 0.02 12.06
C PRO A 279 14.67 -0.08 13.28
N GLY A 280 14.14 0.12 14.48
CA GLY A 280 14.95 0.42 15.66
C GLY A 280 15.61 1.81 15.57
N GLY A 281 16.49 2.10 16.53
CA GLY A 281 17.18 3.39 16.68
C GLY A 281 16.54 4.32 17.71
N SER A 282 15.63 3.83 18.55
CA SER A 282 15.11 4.59 19.69
C SER A 282 16.08 4.54 20.87
N LEU A 283 16.18 5.63 21.63
CA LEU A 283 16.81 5.60 22.96
C LEU A 283 16.13 4.61 23.92
N ARG A 284 14.88 4.25 23.62
CA ARG A 284 14.06 3.30 24.40
C ARG A 284 13.95 1.92 23.75
N ASP A 285 14.78 1.61 22.75
CA ASP A 285 14.81 0.25 22.17
C ASP A 285 14.94 -0.86 23.23
N PRO A 286 15.75 -0.72 24.31
CA PRO A 286 15.81 -1.76 25.35
C PRO A 286 14.45 -2.05 26.02
N GLU A 287 13.60 -1.02 26.21
CA GLU A 287 12.26 -1.15 26.79
C GLU A 287 11.32 -1.93 25.84
N VAL A 288 11.35 -1.54 24.57
CA VAL A 288 10.55 -2.12 23.48
C VAL A 288 10.94 -3.59 23.24
N ILE A 289 12.24 -3.90 23.20
CA ILE A 289 12.75 -5.26 23.04
C ILE A 289 12.35 -6.11 24.24
N ALA A 290 12.50 -5.59 25.47
CA ALA A 290 12.09 -6.32 26.67
C ALA A 290 10.58 -6.62 26.69
N ALA A 291 9.74 -5.72 26.18
CA ALA A 291 8.30 -5.97 26.04
C ALA A 291 7.99 -7.11 25.06
N ALA A 292 8.66 -7.13 23.90
CA ALA A 292 8.52 -8.21 22.93
C ALA A 292 9.05 -9.55 23.47
N GLU A 293 10.16 -9.53 24.19
CA GLU A 293 10.74 -10.71 24.85
C GLU A 293 9.76 -11.32 25.87
N ARG A 294 9.16 -10.49 26.75
CA ARG A 294 8.15 -10.94 27.71
C ARG A 294 6.91 -11.54 27.03
N ALA A 295 6.54 -11.01 25.87
CA ALA A 295 5.41 -11.50 25.08
C ALA A 295 5.74 -12.71 24.19
N GLY A 296 7.01 -13.14 24.13
CA GLY A 296 7.45 -14.22 23.24
C GLY A 296 7.38 -13.86 21.74
N ILE A 297 7.42 -12.57 21.41
CA ILE A 297 7.34 -12.06 20.04
C ILE A 297 8.72 -12.05 19.39
N ALA A 298 8.83 -12.60 18.17
CA ALA A 298 10.05 -12.49 17.38
C ALA A 298 10.18 -11.05 16.83
N MET A 299 11.18 -10.29 17.29
CA MET A 299 11.40 -8.91 16.87
C MET A 299 12.65 -8.80 16.00
N TYR A 300 12.55 -8.06 14.90
CA TYR A 300 13.63 -7.81 13.95
C TYR A 300 13.79 -6.32 13.68
N PHE A 301 15.05 -5.87 13.56
CA PHE A 301 15.40 -4.52 13.16
C PHE A 301 15.94 -4.45 11.72
N THR A 302 15.44 -3.50 10.92
CA THR A 302 15.96 -3.18 9.58
C THR A 302 17.12 -2.17 9.63
N GLY A 303 17.13 -1.26 10.60
CA GLY A 303 18.08 -0.15 10.71
C GLY A 303 17.76 1.08 9.86
N TRP A 304 16.60 1.13 9.19
CA TRP A 304 16.19 2.26 8.35
C TRP A 304 14.67 2.35 8.23
N ARG A 305 14.15 3.57 8.10
CA ARG A 305 12.70 3.87 8.07
C ARG A 305 12.17 4.09 6.66
N VAL A 306 10.85 3.94 6.50
CA VAL A 306 10.10 4.14 5.23
C VAL A 306 8.95 5.14 5.42
N PHE A 307 9.24 6.31 5.99
CA PHE A 307 8.21 7.33 6.23
C PHE A 307 7.59 7.86 4.94
N ARG A 308 6.26 8.07 4.97
CA ARG A 308 5.51 8.68 3.88
C ARG A 308 4.45 9.63 4.43
N HIS A 309 4.56 10.91 4.07
CA HIS A 309 3.53 11.92 4.34
C HIS A 309 2.54 12.02 3.18
#